data_AF-A0A6G0V381-F1
#
_entry.id   AF-A0A6G0V381-F1
#
_cell.length_a   1.000
_cell.length_b   1.000
_cell.length_c   1.000
_cell.angle_alpha   90.00
_cell.angle_beta   90.00
_cell.angle_gamma   90.00
#
_symmetry.space_group_name_H-M   'P 1'
#
loop_
_entity.id
_entity.type
_entity.pdbx_description
1 polymer ?
#
loop_
_entity_poly.entity_id
_entity_poly.type
_entity_poly.pdbx_seq_one_letter_code
_entity_poly.pdbx_strand_id
1 'polypeptide(L)'
;MSSAPAPDADPKEEKYGFADDRDVKAALEDADKAQKREDAIRNKSRWRRIKETLIEWGTLSSCHGVPHMAQAHSILAVIIWIIILIVCFAIFLYLFADTLKQYLAFDKLVQLQMDLEEMAFPSVTICNINPYKESQIMLNSQLEALLTVYDQVVNGDTSMPT
;
A
#
# COMPACT_ATOMS: atom_id res chain seq x y z
N MET A 1 -75.96 54.48 60.02
CA MET A 1 -74.59 54.35 59.49
C MET A 1 -73.92 53.21 60.22
N SER A 2 -73.65 52.09 59.56
CA SER A 2 -72.34 51.42 59.62
C SER A 2 -72.40 50.21 58.70
N SER A 3 -71.45 50.20 57.78
CA SER A 3 -71.37 49.36 56.60
C SER A 3 -71.04 47.90 56.92
N ALA A 4 -71.48 46.98 56.07
CA ALA A 4 -70.98 45.61 56.04
C ALA A 4 -69.49 45.59 55.61
N PRO A 5 -68.65 44.68 56.15
CA PRO A 5 -67.28 44.53 55.69
C PRO A 5 -67.21 43.73 54.38
N ALA A 6 -66.26 44.14 53.53
CA ALA A 6 -65.89 43.48 52.28
C ALA A 6 -65.28 42.08 52.52
N PRO A 7 -65.34 41.16 51.55
CA PRO A 7 -64.76 39.83 51.71
C PRO A 7 -63.22 39.90 51.70
N ASP A 8 -62.62 39.17 52.63
CA ASP A 8 -61.18 39.00 52.77
C ASP A 8 -60.57 38.49 51.46
N ALA A 9 -59.62 39.25 50.92
CA ALA A 9 -58.72 38.77 49.89
C ALA A 9 -57.79 37.71 50.53
N ASP A 10 -57.81 36.49 49.99
CA ASP A 10 -56.96 35.37 50.39
C ASP A 10 -55.47 35.72 50.16
N PRO A 11 -54.64 35.88 51.22
CA PRO A 11 -53.21 36.05 51.08
C PRO A 11 -52.54 34.68 51.00
N LYS A 12 -52.78 33.95 49.90
CA LYS A 12 -52.14 32.64 49.63
C LYS A 12 -51.22 32.60 48.42
N GLU A 13 -50.80 33.76 47.90
CA GLU A 13 -49.78 33.79 46.84
C GLU A 13 -48.35 34.12 47.30
N GLU A 14 -48.12 34.44 48.58
CA GLU A 14 -46.80 34.91 49.01
C GLU A 14 -46.03 33.88 49.87
N LYS A 15 -45.97 32.63 49.41
CA LYS A 15 -45.12 31.61 50.07
C LYS A 15 -44.39 30.66 49.13
N TYR A 16 -44.07 31.13 47.94
CA TYR A 16 -43.04 30.53 47.08
C TYR A 16 -42.12 31.64 46.59
N GLY A 17 -41.45 32.29 47.55
CA GLY A 17 -40.30 33.14 47.26
C GLY A 17 -39.24 32.28 46.58
N PHE A 18 -39.14 32.49 45.27
CA PHE A 18 -38.00 32.21 44.40
C PHE A 18 -36.74 31.96 45.23
N ALA A 19 -36.31 30.69 45.33
CA ALA A 19 -34.91 30.43 45.68
C ALA A 19 -34.10 31.31 44.73
N ASP A 20 -33.34 32.25 45.29
CA ASP A 20 -32.63 33.27 44.52
C ASP A 20 -31.87 32.58 43.39
N ASP A 21 -31.96 33.08 42.15
CA ASP A 21 -31.31 32.49 40.98
C ASP A 21 -29.82 32.18 41.24
N ARG A 22 -29.21 32.95 42.15
CA ARG A 22 -27.83 32.79 42.61
C ARG A 22 -27.61 31.48 43.40
N ASP A 23 -28.52 31.10 44.28
CA ASP A 23 -28.43 29.88 45.10
C ASP A 23 -28.61 28.64 44.22
N VAL A 24 -29.53 28.70 43.26
CA VAL A 24 -29.75 27.62 42.27
C VAL A 24 -28.52 27.48 41.36
N LYS A 25 -27.95 28.60 40.89
CA LYS A 25 -26.72 28.58 40.07
C LYS A 25 -25.51 28.03 40.84
N ALA A 26 -25.33 28.41 42.10
CA ALA A 26 -24.26 27.88 42.94
C ALA A 26 -24.37 26.36 43.12
N ALA A 27 -25.58 25.84 43.37
CA ALA A 27 -25.81 24.41 43.50
C ALA A 27 -25.53 23.63 42.20
N LEU A 28 -25.87 24.18 41.03
CA LEU A 28 -25.56 23.57 39.73
C LEU A 28 -24.05 23.55 39.44
N GLU A 29 -23.33 24.63 39.77
CA GLU A 29 -21.86 24.66 39.62
C GLU A 29 -21.16 23.65 40.53
N ASP A 30 -21.67 23.44 41.74
CA ASP A 30 -21.12 22.46 42.68
C ASP A 30 -21.39 21.02 42.21
N ALA A 31 -22.57 20.76 41.65
CA ALA A 31 -22.88 19.49 41.00
C ALA A 31 -21.99 19.24 39.76
N ASP A 32 -21.77 20.24 38.91
CA ASP A 32 -20.88 20.14 37.74
C ASP A 32 -19.41 19.92 38.14
N LYS A 33 -18.93 20.59 39.20
CA LYS A 33 -17.58 20.35 39.76
C LYS A 33 -17.45 18.94 40.34
N ALA A 34 -18.47 18.42 41.01
CA ALA A 34 -18.48 17.06 41.53
C ALA A 34 -18.39 16.03 40.40
N GLN A 35 -19.22 16.18 39.36
CA GLN A 35 -19.21 15.32 38.18
C GLN A 35 -17.85 15.37 37.44
N LYS A 36 -17.27 16.56 37.24
CA LYS A 36 -15.93 16.73 36.65
C LYS A 36 -14.84 16.02 37.44
N ARG A 37 -14.92 16.00 38.77
CA ARG A 37 -13.96 15.28 39.64
C ARG A 37 -14.09 13.77 39.46
N GLU A 38 -15.30 13.25 39.44
CA GLU A 38 -15.55 11.82 39.19
C GLU A 38 -15.07 11.40 37.80
N ASP A 39 -15.34 12.21 36.77
CA ASP A 39 -14.87 11.98 35.41
C ASP A 39 -13.35 12.02 35.31
N ALA A 40 -12.69 12.95 36.01
CA ALA A 40 -11.23 13.02 36.08
C ALA A 40 -10.62 11.79 36.77
N ILE A 41 -11.21 11.33 37.88
CA ILE A 41 -10.80 10.10 38.58
C ILE A 41 -10.98 8.89 37.67
N ARG A 42 -12.14 8.78 37.00
CA ARG A 42 -12.44 7.71 36.03
C ARG A 42 -11.45 7.71 34.87
N ASN A 43 -11.18 8.88 34.27
CA ASN A 43 -10.22 9.03 33.17
C ASN A 43 -8.82 8.63 33.61
N LYS A 44 -8.35 9.09 34.78
CA LYS A 44 -7.03 8.71 35.33
C LYS A 44 -6.90 7.20 35.50
N SER A 45 -7.95 6.53 36.01
CA SER A 45 -7.96 5.07 36.16
C SER A 45 -7.93 4.33 34.81
N ARG A 46 -8.62 4.87 33.78
CA ARG A 46 -8.61 4.33 32.43
C ARG A 46 -7.23 4.45 31.78
N TRP A 47 -6.60 5.62 31.84
CA TRP A 47 -5.26 5.83 31.28
C TRP A 47 -4.21 4.91 31.91
N ARG A 48 -4.28 4.69 33.23
CA ARG A 48 -3.39 3.76 33.93
C ARG A 48 -3.54 2.34 33.38
N ARG A 49 -4.77 1.82 33.29
CA ARG A 49 -5.05 0.48 32.75
C ARG A 49 -4.58 0.34 31.31
N ILE A 50 -4.89 1.32 30.47
CA ILE A 50 -4.44 1.33 29.06
C ILE A 50 -2.92 1.30 28.99
N LYS A 51 -2.22 2.11 29.80
CA LYS A 51 -0.76 2.13 29.85
C LYS A 51 -0.19 0.77 30.27
N GLU A 52 -0.76 0.14 31.30
CA GLU A 52 -0.35 -1.19 31.76
C GLU A 52 -0.51 -2.24 30.65
N THR A 53 -1.68 -2.29 30.01
CA THR A 53 -1.94 -3.21 28.89
C THR A 53 -1.01 -2.96 27.69
N LEU A 54 -0.73 -1.69 27.37
CA LEU A 54 0.18 -1.35 26.26
C LEU A 54 1.63 -1.76 26.55
N ILE A 55 2.09 -1.62 27.80
CA ILE A 55 3.43 -2.06 28.19
C ILE A 55 3.52 -3.58 28.13
N GLU A 56 2.54 -4.29 28.69
CA GLU A 56 2.48 -5.75 28.67
C GLU A 56 2.52 -6.28 27.22
N TRP A 57 1.63 -5.78 26.37
CA TRP A 57 1.62 -6.13 24.94
C TRP A 57 2.94 -5.76 24.26
N GLY A 58 3.46 -4.56 24.53
CA GLY A 58 4.69 -4.07 23.93
C GLY A 58 5.91 -4.93 24.26
N THR A 59 5.97 -5.49 25.47
CA THR A 59 7.03 -6.43 25.86
C THR A 59 6.92 -7.80 25.20
N LEU A 60 5.71 -8.21 24.81
CA LEU A 60 5.42 -9.48 24.14
C LEU A 60 5.50 -9.38 22.61
N SER A 61 5.62 -8.16 22.07
CA SER A 61 5.64 -7.93 20.63
C SER A 61 6.88 -8.55 19.97
N SER A 62 6.69 -9.22 18.83
CA SER A 62 7.79 -9.76 18.01
C SER A 62 8.55 -8.67 17.24
N CYS A 63 8.01 -7.45 17.16
CA CYS A 63 8.69 -6.31 16.58
C CYS A 63 9.80 -5.85 17.52
N HIS A 64 11.06 -6.16 17.21
CA HIS A 64 12.21 -5.97 18.12
C HIS A 64 12.36 -4.54 18.67
N GLY A 65 11.89 -3.50 17.97
CA GLY A 65 11.91 -2.12 18.47
C GLY A 65 10.85 -1.79 19.53
N VAL A 66 9.74 -2.53 19.58
CA VAL A 66 8.58 -2.25 20.45
C VAL A 66 8.86 -2.60 21.92
N PRO A 67 9.51 -3.73 22.27
CA PRO A 67 9.93 -4.02 23.65
C PRO A 67 10.86 -2.95 24.22
N HIS A 68 11.78 -2.40 23.41
CA HIS A 68 12.67 -1.33 23.83
C HIS A 68 11.93 -0.03 24.17
N MET A 69 10.84 0.28 23.45
CA MET A 69 9.95 1.40 23.80
C MET A 69 9.18 1.14 25.09
N ALA A 70 8.69 -0.09 25.30
CA ALA A 70 7.91 -0.47 26.48
C ALA A 70 8.74 -0.52 27.77
N GLN A 71 10.02 -0.86 27.68
CA GLN A 71 10.95 -0.97 28.82
C GLN A 71 11.72 0.31 29.12
N ALA A 72 11.66 1.33 28.25
CA ALA A 72 12.42 2.57 28.43
C ALA A 72 11.91 3.37 29.64
N HIS A 73 12.81 3.66 30.58
CA HIS A 73 12.52 4.47 31.77
C HIS A 73 12.50 5.98 31.50
N SER A 74 13.13 6.44 30.41
CA SER A 74 13.21 7.86 30.05
C SER A 74 12.40 8.18 28.79
N ILE A 75 11.71 9.32 28.81
CA ILE A 75 10.89 9.79 27.68
C ILE A 75 11.76 10.02 26.44
N LEU A 76 13.00 10.50 26.62
CA LEU A 76 13.95 10.68 25.52
C LEU A 76 14.31 9.36 24.84
N ALA A 77 14.54 8.29 25.61
CA ALA A 77 14.81 6.98 25.03
C ALA A 77 13.60 6.45 24.23
N VAL A 78 12.38 6.65 24.74
CA VAL A 78 11.15 6.30 24.00
C VAL A 78 11.07 7.05 22.67
N ILE A 79 11.34 8.36 22.66
CA ILE A 79 11.32 9.18 21.44
C ILE A 79 12.35 8.67 20.43
N ILE A 80 13.57 8.37 20.86
CA ILE A 80 14.63 7.84 19.99
C ILE A 80 14.19 6.52 19.35
N TRP A 81 13.65 5.58 20.15
CA TRP A 81 13.17 4.30 19.62
C TRP A 81 11.98 4.45 18.67
N ILE A 82 11.08 5.41 18.91
CA ILE A 82 10.00 5.76 17.97
C ILE A 82 10.59 6.24 16.65
N ILE A 83 11.56 7.15 16.68
CA ILE A 83 12.19 7.68 15.46
C ILE A 83 12.86 6.55 14.68
N ILE A 84 13.63 5.69 15.36
CA ILE A 84 14.28 4.54 14.73
C ILE A 84 13.24 3.62 14.08
N LEU A 85 12.15 3.30 14.78
CA LEU A 85 11.08 2.44 14.25
C LEU A 85 10.42 3.05 13.02
N ILE A 86 10.13 4.35 13.03
CA ILE A 86 9.57 5.08 11.89
C ILE A 86 10.53 5.05 10.70
N VAL A 87 11.82 5.31 10.92
CA VAL A 87 12.83 5.28 9.85
C VAL A 87 12.95 3.88 9.25
N CYS A 88 13.05 2.84 10.08
CA CYS A 88 13.08 1.46 9.63
C CYS A 88 11.82 1.08 8.84
N PHE A 89 10.64 1.53 9.29
CA PHE A 89 9.38 1.28 8.60
C PHE A 89 9.32 1.99 7.23
N ALA A 90 9.80 3.23 7.15
CA ALA A 90 9.87 3.96 5.89
C ALA A 90 10.81 3.29 4.88
N ILE A 91 12.00 2.85 5.33
CA ILE A 91 12.95 2.10 4.50
C ILE A 91 12.33 0.77 4.05
N PHE A 92 11.67 0.05 4.96
CA PHE A 92 10.98 -1.19 4.64
C PHE A 92 9.92 -0.98 3.53
N LEU A 93 9.08 0.06 3.63
CA LEU A 93 8.08 0.35 2.60
C LEU A 93 8.71 0.69 1.25
N TYR A 94 9.81 1.45 1.25
CA TYR A 94 10.55 1.76 0.03
C TYR A 94 11.09 0.49 -0.64
N LEU A 95 11.81 -0.34 0.12
CA LEU A 95 12.39 -1.59 -0.38
C LEU A 95 11.32 -2.59 -0.82
N PHE A 96 10.24 -2.70 -0.06
CA PHE A 96 9.11 -3.56 -0.41
C PHE A 96 8.46 -3.12 -1.72
N ALA A 97 8.21 -1.82 -1.91
CA ALA A 97 7.65 -1.29 -3.14
C ALA A 97 8.60 -1.49 -4.34
N ASP A 98 9.90 -1.31 -4.14
CA ASP A 98 10.90 -1.54 -5.19
C ASP A 98 10.97 -3.01 -5.60
N THR A 99 11.05 -3.92 -4.61
CA THR A 99 11.05 -5.37 -4.85
C THR A 99 9.75 -5.83 -5.50
N LEU A 100 8.60 -5.26 -5.09
CA LEU A 100 7.31 -5.56 -5.71
C LEU A 100 7.27 -5.16 -7.18
N LYS A 101 7.83 -3.99 -7.53
CA LYS A 101 7.96 -3.56 -8.94
C LYS A 101 8.84 -4.51 -9.74
N GLN A 102 10.00 -4.89 -9.20
CA GLN A 102 10.89 -5.85 -9.84
C GLN A 102 10.23 -7.21 -10.05
N TYR A 103 9.47 -7.70 -9.05
CA TYR A 103 8.71 -8.94 -9.15
C TYR A 103 7.66 -8.88 -10.26
N LEU A 104 6.91 -7.77 -10.36
CA LEU A 104 5.89 -7.56 -11.38
C LEU A 104 6.45 -7.19 -12.76
N ALA A 105 7.76 -6.92 -12.87
CA ALA A 105 8.43 -6.73 -14.16
C ALA A 105 8.63 -8.06 -14.91
N PHE A 106 8.51 -9.20 -14.24
CA PHE A 106 8.67 -10.55 -14.81
C PHE A 106 9.98 -10.73 -15.58
N ASP A 107 11.07 -10.10 -15.11
CA ASP A 107 12.37 -10.24 -15.75
C ASP A 107 12.85 -11.69 -15.69
N LYS A 108 13.15 -12.24 -16.87
CA LYS A 108 13.68 -13.60 -17.02
C LYS A 108 15.20 -13.58 -17.01
N LEU A 109 15.79 -14.21 -16.01
CA LEU A 109 17.23 -14.48 -15.98
C LEU A 109 17.49 -15.77 -16.76
N VAL A 110 18.13 -15.66 -17.93
CA VAL A 110 18.57 -16.83 -18.70
C VAL A 110 19.99 -17.17 -18.26
N GLN A 111 20.14 -18.27 -17.52
CA GLN A 111 21.45 -18.78 -17.12
C GLN A 111 21.96 -19.76 -18.20
N LEU A 112 22.88 -19.31 -19.03
CA LEU A 112 23.57 -20.14 -20.02
C LEU A 112 24.61 -21.01 -19.30
N GLN A 113 24.26 -22.26 -19.03
CA GLN A 113 25.22 -23.26 -18.61
C GLN A 113 25.85 -23.85 -19.88
N MET A 114 27.15 -23.61 -20.07
CA MET A 114 27.93 -24.24 -21.14
C MET A 114 28.35 -25.63 -20.68
N ASP A 115 27.37 -26.54 -20.60
CA ASP A 115 27.65 -27.95 -20.43
C ASP A 115 27.92 -28.55 -21.81
N LEU A 116 29.11 -29.15 -21.98
CA LEU A 116 29.43 -29.93 -23.17
C LEU A 116 28.69 -31.27 -23.08
N GLU A 117 27.40 -31.25 -23.39
CA GLU A 117 26.64 -32.47 -23.59
C GLU A 117 26.92 -33.04 -24.99
N GLU A 118 26.84 -34.35 -25.15
CA GLU A 118 26.97 -35.00 -26.46
C GLU A 118 25.75 -34.63 -27.31
N MET A 119 25.86 -33.55 -28.08
CA MET A 119 24.77 -33.03 -28.88
C MET A 119 24.64 -33.80 -30.20
N ALA A 120 23.39 -34.05 -30.63
CA ALA A 120 23.14 -34.65 -31.93
C ALA A 120 23.73 -33.78 -33.06
N PHE A 121 24.42 -34.41 -34.00
CA PHE A 121 24.96 -33.70 -35.16
C PHE A 121 23.80 -33.02 -35.94
N PRO A 122 23.90 -31.73 -36.24
CA PRO A 122 22.81 -31.01 -36.89
C PRO A 122 22.58 -31.52 -38.31
N SER A 123 21.37 -31.30 -38.83
CA SER A 123 21.13 -31.52 -40.26
C SER A 123 21.90 -30.48 -41.07
N VAL A 124 22.96 -30.92 -41.73
CA VAL A 124 23.70 -30.09 -42.68
C VAL A 124 23.07 -30.28 -44.05
N THR A 125 22.39 -29.23 -44.53
CA THR A 125 21.87 -29.18 -45.89
C THR A 125 22.84 -28.40 -46.77
N ILE A 126 23.46 -29.09 -47.74
CA ILE A 126 24.32 -28.47 -48.74
C ILE A 126 23.50 -28.31 -50.01
N CYS A 127 23.28 -27.06 -50.43
CA CYS A 127 22.63 -26.75 -51.68
C CYS A 127 23.67 -26.37 -52.74
N ASN A 128 23.43 -26.79 -53.98
CA ASN A 128 24.16 -26.23 -55.11
C ASN A 128 23.76 -24.76 -55.26
N ILE A 129 24.75 -23.88 -55.50
CA ILE A 129 24.51 -22.46 -55.78
C ILE A 129 23.73 -22.32 -57.09
N ASN A 130 23.94 -23.25 -58.02
CA ASN A 130 23.16 -23.31 -59.24
C ASN A 130 21.80 -24.00 -58.98
N PRO A 131 20.66 -23.29 -59.13
CA PRO A 131 19.32 -23.82 -58.87
C PRO A 131 18.84 -24.80 -59.95
N TYR A 132 19.44 -24.80 -61.15
CA TYR A 132 18.96 -25.64 -62.26
C TYR A 132 20.08 -26.36 -63.00
N LYS A 133 19.83 -27.61 -63.41
CA LYS A 133 20.77 -28.40 -64.20
C LYS A 133 20.53 -28.18 -65.69
N GLU A 134 21.48 -27.55 -66.37
CA GLU A 134 21.41 -27.22 -67.81
C GLU A 134 20.98 -28.43 -68.66
N SER A 135 21.58 -29.61 -68.44
CA SER A 135 21.25 -30.82 -69.20
C SER A 135 19.79 -31.30 -69.04
N GLN A 136 19.10 -30.92 -67.97
CA GLN A 136 17.69 -31.29 -67.72
C GLN A 136 16.72 -30.27 -68.32
N ILE A 137 17.18 -29.02 -68.45
CA ILE A 137 16.43 -27.92 -69.06
C ILE A 137 16.42 -28.09 -70.57
N MET A 138 17.56 -28.41 -71.18
CA MET A 138 17.67 -28.68 -72.62
C MET A 138 16.85 -29.90 -73.09
N LEU A 139 16.41 -30.77 -72.15
CA LEU A 139 15.53 -31.90 -72.45
C LEU A 139 14.05 -31.49 -72.56
N ASN A 140 13.69 -30.35 -71.96
CA ASN A 140 12.32 -29.84 -71.89
C ASN A 140 12.26 -28.48 -72.60
N SER A 141 11.78 -28.47 -73.84
CA SER A 141 11.67 -27.25 -74.65
C SER A 141 10.84 -26.12 -74.01
N GLN A 142 9.97 -26.46 -73.06
CA GLN A 142 9.18 -25.48 -72.30
C GLN A 142 10.00 -24.70 -71.24
N LEU A 143 11.18 -25.18 -70.84
CA LEU A 143 12.03 -24.57 -69.81
C LEU A 143 13.17 -23.71 -70.38
N GLU A 144 13.39 -23.70 -71.70
CA GLU A 144 14.47 -22.92 -72.34
C GLU A 144 14.32 -21.41 -72.11
N ALA A 145 13.10 -20.88 -72.21
CA ALA A 145 12.82 -19.47 -71.97
C ALA A 145 13.14 -19.04 -70.52
N LEU A 146 12.95 -19.94 -69.55
CA LEU A 146 13.28 -19.69 -68.15
C LEU A 146 14.80 -19.64 -67.94
N LEU A 147 15.58 -20.46 -68.66
CA LEU A 147 17.03 -20.45 -68.61
C LEU A 147 17.61 -19.11 -69.10
N THR A 148 17.09 -18.59 -70.22
CA THR A 148 17.56 -17.32 -70.79
C THR A 148 17.33 -16.16 -69.82
N VAL A 149 16.15 -16.10 -69.20
CA VAL A 149 15.84 -15.06 -68.21
C VAL A 149 16.70 -15.23 -66.96
N TYR A 150 16.93 -16.47 -66.51
CA TYR A 150 17.80 -16.74 -65.37
C TYR A 150 19.25 -16.31 -65.63
N ASP A 151 19.82 -16.63 -66.79
CA ASP A 151 21.20 -16.25 -67.15
C ASP A 151 21.39 -14.73 -67.26
N GLN A 152 20.40 -14.01 -67.82
CA GLN A 152 20.38 -12.54 -67.85
C GLN A 152 20.43 -11.94 -66.44
N VAL A 153 19.61 -12.46 -65.53
CA VAL A 153 19.58 -11.99 -64.14
C VAL A 153 20.88 -12.31 -63.40
N VAL A 154 21.47 -13.49 -63.65
CA VAL A 154 22.77 -13.89 -63.05
C VAL A 154 23.92 -13.02 -63.55
N ASN A 155 23.92 -12.67 -64.84
CA ASN A 155 24.98 -11.86 -65.46
C ASN A 155 24.77 -10.35 -65.28
N GLY A 156 23.68 -9.92 -64.63
CA GLY A 156 23.41 -8.51 -64.29
C GLY A 156 22.67 -7.72 -65.37
N ASP A 157 22.16 -8.39 -66.40
CA ASP A 157 21.41 -7.77 -67.50
C ASP A 157 19.93 -7.68 -67.14
N THR A 158 19.56 -6.59 -66.47
CA THR A 158 18.18 -6.31 -66.00
C THR A 158 17.17 -5.97 -67.11
N SER A 159 17.38 -6.40 -68.35
CA SER A 159 16.44 -6.19 -69.46
C SER A 159 15.56 -7.40 -69.67
N MET A 160 14.30 -7.31 -69.23
CA MET A 160 13.23 -8.26 -69.60
C MET A 160 13.11 -8.34 -71.13
N PRO A 161 13.13 -9.54 -71.74
CA PRO A 161 12.71 -9.69 -73.13
C PRO A 161 11.18 -9.50 -73.21
N THR A 162 10.75 -8.43 -73.89
CA THR A 162 9.35 -8.16 -74.26
C THR A 162 8.85 -9.11 -75.33
#